data_AF-A0A821KEY2-F1
#
_entry.id   AF-A0A821KEY2-F1
#
_cell.length_a   1.000
_cell.length_b   1.000
_cell.length_c   1.000
_cell.angle_alpha   90.00
_cell.angle_beta   90.00
_cell.angle_gamma   90.00
#
_symmetry.space_group_name_H-M   'P 1'
#
loop_
_entity.id
_entity.type
_entity.pdbx_description
1 polymer ?
#
loop_
_entity_poly.entity_id
_entity_poly.type
_entity_poly.pdbx_seq_one_letter_code
_entity_poly.pdbx_strand_id
1 'polypeptide(L)'
;VCEASEERNKRLEVKSTPSAQRRLTSYCSTKRVTLKESEISKIKDLQAQWVCQSIRPFSIVEDSGLRRLIQECISIGVRYGNINVDQVLRGADTTATYVSKLADQHRARISEEIREPLENDAITFCPDMWSDPVRQVSYLGITTTFVNDRFEFRSYDLCCSPFEEDDKTAESIAEGLEKVQHC
;
A
#
# COMPACT_ATOMS: atom_id res chain seq x y z
N VAL A 1 71.22 -42.90 27.00
CA VAL A 1 72.68 -42.77 26.79
C VAL A 1 72.94 -43.25 25.37
N CYS A 2 72.71 -42.34 24.43
CA CYS A 2 73.72 -41.75 23.54
C CYS A 2 73.71 -42.55 22.22
N GLU A 3 73.68 -41.98 21.04
CA GLU A 3 73.77 -40.59 20.62
C GLU A 3 73.32 -40.55 19.16
N ALA A 4 72.71 -39.43 18.78
CA ALA A 4 72.35 -39.10 17.42
C ALA A 4 73.46 -38.26 16.78
N SER A 5 73.68 -38.46 15.48
CA SER A 5 74.21 -37.50 14.47
C SER A 5 74.78 -38.33 13.31
N GLU A 6 74.78 -37.96 12.03
CA GLU A 6 74.53 -36.71 11.34
C GLU A 6 74.50 -36.99 9.82
N GLU A 7 73.94 -36.04 9.07
CA GLU A 7 74.37 -35.62 7.73
C GLU A 7 73.98 -36.37 6.43
N ARG A 8 73.49 -35.53 5.50
CA ARG A 8 73.62 -35.50 4.02
C ARG A 8 72.35 -35.65 3.17
N ASN A 9 71.68 -34.50 3.05
CA ASN A 9 71.35 -33.77 1.80
C ASN A 9 71.40 -34.49 0.43
N LYS A 10 70.28 -34.32 -0.31
CA LYS A 10 70.02 -34.32 -1.80
C LYS A 10 68.95 -35.36 -2.15
N ARG A 11 67.90 -35.11 -2.93
CA ARG A 11 67.57 -34.06 -3.92
C ARG A 11 66.07 -34.18 -4.27
N LEU A 12 65.43 -33.04 -4.48
CA LEU A 12 64.39 -32.76 -5.49
C LEU A 12 63.07 -33.56 -5.46
N GLU A 13 62.02 -32.96 -4.90
CA GLU A 13 60.68 -33.10 -5.45
C GLU A 13 60.04 -31.73 -5.67
N VAL A 14 59.64 -31.52 -6.93
CA VAL A 14 58.97 -30.34 -7.47
C VAL A 14 57.56 -30.26 -6.88
N LYS A 15 57.25 -29.18 -6.15
CA LYS A 15 55.87 -28.87 -5.76
C LYS A 15 55.38 -27.66 -6.54
N SER A 16 54.37 -27.93 -7.36
CA SER A 16 53.57 -26.99 -8.13
C SER A 16 53.03 -25.86 -7.28
N THR A 17 53.21 -24.63 -7.76
CA THR A 17 52.58 -23.44 -7.18
C THR A 17 51.12 -23.41 -7.61
N PRO A 18 50.13 -23.41 -6.71
CA PRO A 18 48.77 -23.10 -7.09
C PRO A 18 48.68 -21.60 -7.37
N SER A 19 48.31 -21.26 -8.60
CA SER A 19 47.99 -19.89 -9.01
C SER A 19 46.90 -19.34 -8.10
N ALA A 20 47.23 -18.35 -7.27
CA ALA A 20 46.26 -17.58 -6.52
C ALA A 20 45.41 -16.75 -7.50
N GLN A 21 44.32 -17.33 -8.01
CA GLN A 21 43.24 -16.57 -8.64
C GLN A 21 42.66 -15.64 -7.59
N ARG A 22 43.07 -14.37 -7.61
CA ARG A 22 42.41 -13.30 -6.86
C ARG A 22 41.01 -13.11 -7.47
N ARG A 23 39.99 -13.67 -6.83
CA ARG A 23 38.59 -13.31 -7.09
C ARG A 23 38.38 -11.85 -6.66
N LEU A 24 38.37 -10.94 -7.63
CA LEU A 24 37.80 -9.60 -7.47
C LEU A 24 36.27 -9.73 -7.44
N THR A 25 35.72 -10.15 -6.31
CA THR A 25 34.32 -9.85 -5.99
C THR A 25 34.34 -8.55 -5.20
N SER A 26 34.34 -7.40 -5.87
CA SER A 26 34.01 -6.15 -5.20
C SER A 26 32.55 -6.24 -4.80
N TYR A 27 32.33 -6.68 -3.58
CA TYR A 27 31.04 -6.60 -2.93
C TYR A 27 30.70 -5.12 -2.86
N CYS A 28 29.84 -4.64 -3.76
CA CYS A 28 29.24 -3.32 -3.61
C CYS A 28 28.27 -3.45 -2.43
N SER A 29 28.80 -3.35 -1.20
CA SER A 29 27.96 -3.19 -0.03
C SER A 29 27.27 -1.84 -0.22
N THR A 30 26.00 -1.86 -0.61
CA THR A 30 25.11 -0.72 -0.40
C THR A 30 25.22 -0.37 1.07
N LYS A 31 26.01 0.66 1.40
CA LYS A 31 26.15 1.16 2.76
C LYS A 31 24.74 1.43 3.24
N ARG A 32 24.26 0.66 4.22
CA ARG A 32 23.04 0.99 4.95
C ARG A 32 23.33 2.29 5.68
N VAL A 33 22.87 3.40 5.12
CA VAL A 33 22.96 4.70 5.78
C VAL A 33 21.98 4.63 6.94
N THR A 34 22.50 4.51 8.16
CA THR A 34 21.73 4.62 9.39
C THR A 34 21.60 6.10 9.74
N LEU A 35 20.36 6.56 9.96
CA LEU A 35 20.09 7.91 10.45
C LEU A 35 20.74 8.11 11.82
N LYS A 36 21.17 9.34 12.11
CA LYS A 36 21.70 9.69 13.43
C LYS A 36 20.57 9.72 14.44
N GLU A 37 20.86 9.38 15.70
CA GLU A 37 19.84 9.40 16.76
C GLU A 37 19.19 10.78 16.93
N SER A 38 19.95 11.85 16.73
CA SER A 38 19.41 13.22 16.78
C SER A 38 18.40 13.52 15.67
N GLU A 39 18.52 12.89 14.51
CA GLU A 39 17.57 13.03 13.40
C GLU A 39 16.31 12.21 13.68
N ILE A 40 16.49 11.00 14.22
CA ILE A 40 15.38 10.13 14.65
C ILE A 40 14.54 10.83 15.72
N SER A 41 15.19 11.44 16.73
CA SER A 41 14.48 12.19 17.78
C SER A 41 13.68 13.35 17.20
N LYS A 42 14.25 14.12 16.27
CA LYS A 42 13.53 15.22 15.61
C LYS A 42 12.29 14.74 14.86
N ILE A 43 12.39 13.61 14.16
CA ILE A 43 11.24 13.02 13.46
C ILE A 43 10.16 12.61 14.45
N LYS A 44 10.53 11.98 15.58
CA LYS A 44 9.58 11.60 16.64
C LYS A 44 8.85 12.83 17.19
N ASP A 45 9.57 13.90 17.47
CA ASP A 45 8.98 15.15 17.98
C ASP A 45 8.01 15.78 16.98
N LEU A 46 8.39 15.84 15.69
CA LEU A 46 7.53 16.36 14.62
C LEU A 46 6.28 15.49 14.42
N GLN A 47 6.41 14.17 14.48
CA GLN A 47 5.26 13.25 14.41
C GLN A 47 4.31 13.47 15.58
N ALA A 48 4.83 13.55 16.81
CA ALA A 48 4.02 13.80 17.99
C ALA A 48 3.30 15.16 17.91
N GLN A 49 4.01 16.22 17.50
CA GLN A 49 3.41 17.53 17.29
C GLN A 49 2.31 17.50 16.24
N TRP A 50 2.55 16.88 15.09
CA TRP A 50 1.56 16.78 14.03
C TRP A 50 0.29 16.07 14.49
N VAL A 51 0.44 14.92 15.16
CA VAL A 51 -0.68 14.13 15.67
C VAL A 51 -1.50 14.93 16.69
N CYS A 52 -0.85 15.58 17.65
CA CYS A 52 -1.52 16.38 18.68
C CYS A 52 -2.19 17.63 18.11
N GLN A 53 -1.50 18.38 17.25
CA GLN A 53 -2.00 19.65 16.70
C GLN A 53 -3.16 19.44 15.72
N SER A 54 -3.09 18.39 14.91
CA SER A 54 -4.11 18.10 13.89
C SER A 54 -5.16 17.08 14.34
N ILE A 55 -5.13 16.67 15.61
CA ILE A 55 -6.04 15.69 16.24
C ILE A 55 -6.17 14.44 15.34
N ARG A 56 -5.03 13.86 14.97
CA ARG A 56 -4.98 12.64 14.14
C ARG A 56 -4.95 11.40 15.03
N PRO A 57 -5.49 10.26 14.57
CA PRO A 57 -5.29 9.00 15.29
C PRO A 57 -3.80 8.61 15.24
N PHE A 58 -3.28 8.01 16.31
CA PHE A 58 -1.88 7.58 16.35
C PHE A 58 -1.53 6.57 15.24
N SER A 59 -2.49 5.76 14.81
CA SER A 59 -2.34 4.78 13.72
C SER A 59 -2.02 5.43 12.36
N ILE A 60 -2.18 6.75 12.19
CA ILE A 60 -1.88 7.43 10.92
C ILE A 60 -0.40 7.29 10.51
N VAL A 61 0.51 7.16 11.47
CA VAL A 61 1.96 7.00 11.18
C VAL A 61 2.29 5.61 10.64
N GLU A 62 1.39 4.66 10.85
CA GLU A 62 1.52 3.28 10.36
C GLU A 62 0.90 3.10 8.97
N ASP A 63 0.09 4.08 8.53
CA ASP A 63 -0.62 4.01 7.25
C ASP A 63 0.32 3.79 6.06
N SER A 64 -0.01 2.78 5.25
CA SER A 64 0.80 2.40 4.10
C SER A 64 0.76 3.47 3.00
N GLY A 65 -0.36 4.19 2.85
CA GLY A 65 -0.52 5.28 1.89
C GLY A 65 0.40 6.46 2.23
N LEU A 66 0.41 6.89 3.49
CA LEU A 66 1.30 7.93 3.99
C LEU A 66 2.78 7.56 3.81
N ARG A 67 3.16 6.32 4.16
CA ARG A 67 4.55 5.84 3.98
C ARG A 67 4.99 5.90 2.52
N ARG A 68 4.12 5.48 1.59
CA ARG A 68 4.39 5.58 0.15
C ARG A 68 4.53 7.04 -0.30
N LEU A 69 3.65 7.93 0.17
CA LEU A 69 3.72 9.35 -0.16
C LEU A 69 5.03 9.99 0.34
N ILE A 70 5.42 9.76 1.59
CA ILE A 70 6.67 10.27 2.16
C ILE A 70 7.88 9.74 1.38
N GLN A 71 7.87 8.45 1.01
CA GLN A 71 8.94 7.86 0.23
C GLN A 71 9.08 8.51 -1.15
N GLU A 72 7.96 8.81 -1.82
CA GLU A 72 7.98 9.57 -3.08
C GLU A 72 8.49 11.00 -2.91
N CYS A 73 8.11 11.68 -1.83
CA CYS A 73 8.66 13.01 -1.49
C CYS A 73 10.18 12.96 -1.30
N ILE A 74 10.71 11.94 -0.62
CA ILE A 74 12.15 11.73 -0.46
C ILE A 74 12.82 11.49 -1.83
N SER A 75 12.24 10.64 -2.67
CA SER A 75 12.74 10.36 -4.02
C SER A 75 12.75 11.61 -4.92
N ILE A 76 11.78 12.50 -4.77
CA ILE A 76 11.75 13.82 -5.42
C ILE A 76 12.87 14.71 -4.87
N GLY A 77 13.05 14.77 -3.55
CA GLY A 77 14.12 15.54 -2.91
C GLY A 77 15.53 15.07 -3.30
N VAL A 78 15.74 13.76 -3.51
CA VAL A 78 17.01 13.23 -4.02
C VAL A 78 17.29 13.69 -5.45
N ARG A 79 16.26 13.79 -6.30
CA ARG A 79 16.41 14.17 -7.72
C ARG A 79 16.63 15.67 -7.92
N TYR A 80 15.92 16.49 -7.16
CA TYR A 80 15.85 17.94 -7.39
C TYR A 80 16.45 18.78 -6.26
N GLY A 81 16.88 18.15 -5.16
CA GLY A 81 17.47 18.83 -4.00
C GLY A 81 16.42 19.47 -3.10
N ASN A 82 16.75 20.65 -2.56
CA ASN A 82 15.88 21.38 -1.65
C ASN A 82 14.72 22.03 -2.41
N ILE A 83 13.55 21.41 -2.36
CA ILE A 83 12.32 21.90 -3.01
C ILE A 83 11.38 22.44 -1.93
N ASN A 84 10.63 23.49 -2.28
CA ASN A 84 9.55 23.97 -1.42
C ASN A 84 8.42 22.92 -1.36
N VAL A 85 8.00 22.54 -0.15
CA VAL A 85 6.93 21.58 0.13
C VAL A 85 5.61 21.93 -0.59
N ASP A 86 5.30 23.22 -0.75
CA ASP A 86 4.08 23.69 -1.42
C ASP A 86 4.06 23.37 -2.92
N GLN A 87 5.22 23.12 -3.52
CA GLN A 87 5.31 22.68 -4.92
C GLN A 87 5.05 21.17 -5.07
N VAL A 88 5.25 20.41 -3.99
CA VAL A 88 5.10 18.96 -3.99
C VAL A 88 3.68 18.56 -3.56
N LEU A 89 3.21 19.11 -2.43
CA LEU A 89 1.88 18.83 -1.91
C LEU A 89 0.82 19.60 -2.69
N ARG A 90 -0.37 19.02 -2.80
CA ARG A 90 -1.54 19.64 -3.45
C ARG A 90 -2.57 20.01 -2.39
N GLY A 91 -3.30 21.09 -2.65
CA GLY A 91 -4.37 21.53 -1.76
C GLY A 91 -5.52 20.52 -1.68
N ALA A 92 -6.39 20.71 -0.69
CA ALA A 92 -7.54 19.85 -0.44
C ALA A 92 -8.45 19.77 -1.68
N ASP A 93 -8.78 20.90 -2.31
CA ASP A 93 -9.71 20.93 -3.45
C ASP A 93 -9.16 20.21 -4.68
N THR A 94 -7.86 20.37 -4.96
CA THR A 94 -7.18 19.67 -6.05
C THR A 94 -7.18 18.17 -5.81
N THR A 95 -6.90 17.76 -4.56
CA THR A 95 -6.90 16.35 -4.16
C THR A 95 -8.30 15.77 -4.25
N ALA A 96 -9.33 16.47 -3.76
CA ALA A 96 -10.72 16.05 -3.83
C ALA A 96 -11.18 15.86 -5.28
N THR A 97 -10.90 16.84 -6.15
CA THR A 97 -11.20 16.76 -7.58
C THR A 97 -10.54 15.54 -8.23
N TYR A 98 -9.27 15.29 -7.89
CA TYR A 98 -8.54 14.15 -8.43
C TYR A 98 -9.08 12.81 -7.89
N VAL A 99 -9.46 12.74 -6.62
CA VAL A 99 -10.11 11.57 -6.02
C VAL A 99 -11.44 11.27 -6.72
N SER A 100 -12.27 12.28 -6.99
CA SER A 100 -13.52 12.10 -7.75
C SER A 100 -13.26 11.53 -9.15
N LYS A 101 -12.26 12.08 -9.86
CA LYS A 101 -11.85 11.58 -11.17
C LYS A 101 -11.36 10.13 -11.12
N LEU A 102 -10.55 9.76 -10.12
CA LEU A 102 -10.10 8.38 -9.93
C LEU A 102 -11.29 7.46 -9.62
N ALA A 103 -12.24 7.92 -8.79
CA ALA A 103 -13.43 7.16 -8.47
C ALA A 103 -14.29 6.89 -9.73
N ASP A 104 -14.44 7.87 -10.62
CA ASP A 104 -15.14 7.67 -11.92
C ASP A 104 -14.43 6.63 -12.78
N GLN A 105 -13.09 6.68 -12.85
CA GLN A 105 -12.30 5.68 -13.59
C GLN A 105 -12.45 4.28 -13.01
N HIS A 106 -12.45 4.17 -11.67
CA HIS A 106 -12.67 2.90 -10.99
C HIS A 106 -14.09 2.38 -11.20
N ARG A 107 -15.11 3.24 -11.13
CA ARG A 107 -16.50 2.88 -11.44
C ARG A 107 -16.63 2.34 -12.86
N ALA A 108 -16.11 3.06 -13.86
CA ALA A 108 -16.15 2.60 -15.25
C ALA A 108 -15.49 1.23 -15.44
N ARG A 109 -14.36 0.99 -14.76
CA ARG A 109 -13.68 -0.31 -14.78
C ARG A 109 -14.51 -1.41 -14.11
N ILE A 110 -15.14 -1.12 -12.98
CA ILE A 110 -15.97 -2.07 -12.24
C ILE A 110 -17.25 -2.39 -13.03
N SER A 111 -17.92 -1.40 -13.63
CA SER A 111 -19.09 -1.61 -14.49
C SER A 111 -18.76 -2.52 -15.69
N GLU A 112 -17.57 -2.38 -16.28
CA GLU A 112 -17.10 -3.28 -17.34
C GLU A 112 -16.96 -4.73 -16.84
N GLU A 113 -16.40 -4.91 -15.64
CA GLU A 113 -16.16 -6.23 -15.04
C GLU A 113 -17.45 -6.91 -14.56
N ILE A 114 -18.45 -6.13 -14.15
CA ILE A 114 -19.74 -6.62 -13.65
C ILE A 114 -20.70 -7.02 -14.77
N ARG A 115 -20.52 -6.49 -15.99
CA ARG A 115 -21.49 -6.66 -17.08
C ARG A 115 -21.76 -8.12 -17.43
N GLU A 116 -20.72 -8.91 -17.66
CA GLU A 116 -20.89 -10.33 -18.04
C GLU A 116 -21.55 -11.15 -16.92
N PRO A 117 -21.12 -11.05 -15.65
CA PRO A 117 -21.82 -11.70 -14.54
C PRO A 117 -23.28 -11.26 -14.39
N LEU A 118 -23.57 -9.98 -14.66
CA LEU A 118 -24.91 -9.43 -14.60
C LEU A 118 -25.82 -9.96 -15.73
N GLU A 119 -25.31 -10.04 -16.96
CA GLU A 119 -26.04 -10.57 -18.13
C GLU A 119 -26.35 -12.07 -18.00
N ASN A 120 -25.53 -12.81 -17.25
CA ASN A 120 -25.65 -14.25 -17.05
C ASN A 120 -26.34 -14.64 -15.73
N ASP A 121 -26.95 -13.68 -15.01
CA ASP A 121 -27.54 -13.89 -13.68
C ASP A 121 -26.56 -14.57 -12.68
N ALA A 122 -25.26 -14.34 -12.86
CA ALA A 122 -24.15 -14.95 -12.10
C ALA A 122 -23.56 -13.98 -11.06
N ILE A 123 -24.39 -13.04 -10.58
CA ILE A 123 -24.01 -11.99 -9.64
C ILE A 123 -24.93 -12.01 -8.42
N THR A 124 -24.37 -11.76 -7.25
CA THR A 124 -25.13 -11.66 -5.99
C THR A 124 -24.96 -10.28 -5.39
N PHE A 125 -26.07 -9.59 -5.14
CA PHE A 125 -26.10 -8.35 -4.39
C PHE A 125 -26.39 -8.63 -2.92
N CYS A 126 -25.56 -8.06 -2.05
CA CYS A 126 -25.62 -8.19 -0.61
C CYS A 126 -25.90 -6.80 -0.02
N PRO A 127 -27.18 -6.44 0.21
CA PRO A 127 -27.51 -5.23 0.95
C PRO A 127 -27.13 -5.41 2.42
N ASP A 128 -26.46 -4.41 2.98
CA ASP A 128 -26.16 -4.29 4.41
C ASP A 128 -26.76 -2.99 4.94
N MET A 129 -27.53 -3.08 6.03
CA MET A 129 -28.23 -1.95 6.61
C MET A 129 -27.86 -1.81 8.08
N TRP A 130 -27.45 -0.61 8.48
CA TRP A 130 -27.15 -0.30 9.87
C TRP A 130 -27.60 1.11 10.22
N SER A 131 -27.70 1.39 11.51
CA SER A 131 -28.03 2.72 12.02
C SER A 131 -26.91 3.24 12.90
N ASP A 132 -26.49 4.48 12.66
CA ASP A 132 -25.55 5.20 13.51
C ASP A 132 -26.35 5.92 14.62
N PRO A 133 -26.29 5.46 15.88
CA PRO A 133 -27.07 6.06 16.97
C PRO A 133 -26.53 7.44 17.40
N VAL A 134 -25.30 7.80 17.04
CA VAL A 134 -24.74 9.12 17.37
C VAL A 134 -25.22 10.14 16.35
N ARG A 135 -25.20 9.77 15.07
CA ARG A 135 -25.66 10.65 13.97
C ARG A 135 -27.16 10.60 13.75
N GLN A 136 -27.86 9.59 14.30
CA GLN A 136 -29.28 9.32 14.06
C GLN A 136 -29.59 9.17 12.56
N VAL A 137 -28.68 8.49 11.84
CA VAL A 137 -28.79 8.23 10.40
C VAL A 137 -28.72 6.73 10.17
N SER A 138 -29.64 6.20 9.39
CA SER A 138 -29.55 4.84 8.85
C SER A 138 -28.77 4.85 7.55
N TYR A 139 -28.02 3.80 7.26
CA TYR A 139 -27.22 3.65 6.04
C TYR A 139 -27.59 2.35 5.35
N LEU A 140 -27.52 2.36 4.02
CA LEU A 140 -27.60 1.20 3.15
C LEU A 140 -26.28 1.09 2.38
N GLY A 141 -25.54 0.02 2.65
CA GLY A 141 -24.43 -0.45 1.84
C GLY A 141 -24.91 -1.51 0.87
N ILE A 142 -24.41 -1.49 -0.37
CA ILE A 142 -24.65 -2.57 -1.33
C ILE A 142 -23.29 -3.08 -1.80
N THR A 143 -23.01 -4.35 -1.51
CA THR A 143 -21.84 -5.07 -2.00
C THR A 143 -22.29 -6.08 -3.05
N THR A 144 -21.59 -6.16 -4.17
CA THR A 144 -21.80 -7.23 -5.16
C THR A 144 -20.68 -8.25 -5.09
N THR A 145 -21.03 -9.53 -5.26
CA THR A 145 -20.08 -10.64 -5.29
C THR A 145 -20.36 -11.54 -6.49
N PHE A 146 -19.30 -11.98 -7.16
CA PHE A 146 -19.37 -12.89 -8.31
C PHE A 146 -18.03 -13.60 -8.53
N VAL A 147 -18.01 -14.59 -9.41
CA VAL A 147 -16.79 -15.24 -9.90
C VAL A 147 -16.60 -14.85 -11.36
N ASN A 148 -15.45 -14.28 -11.71
CA ASN A 148 -15.19 -13.85 -13.08
C ASN A 148 -14.80 -15.01 -14.01
N ASP A 149 -14.62 -14.71 -15.29
CA ASP A 149 -14.15 -15.62 -16.35
C ASP A 149 -12.82 -16.33 -16.05
N ARG A 150 -12.01 -15.74 -15.16
CA ARG A 150 -10.73 -16.31 -14.68
C ARG A 150 -10.88 -17.16 -13.43
N PHE A 151 -12.11 -17.46 -13.02
CA PHE A 151 -12.44 -18.17 -11.79
C PHE A 151 -11.93 -17.47 -10.52
N GLU A 152 -11.78 -16.13 -10.58
CA GLU A 152 -11.40 -15.31 -9.43
C GLU A 152 -12.66 -14.78 -8.75
N PHE A 153 -12.75 -14.99 -7.44
CA PHE A 153 -13.80 -14.38 -6.62
C PHE A 153 -13.59 -12.86 -6.56
N ARG A 154 -14.65 -12.10 -6.87
CA ARG A 154 -14.69 -10.65 -6.81
C ARG A 154 -15.75 -10.19 -5.83
N SER A 155 -15.42 -9.12 -5.11
CA SER A 155 -16.31 -8.43 -4.18
C SER A 155 -16.09 -6.94 -4.35
N TYR A 156 -17.16 -6.20 -4.64
CA TYR A 156 -17.11 -4.74 -4.81
C TYR A 156 -18.20 -4.06 -4.01
N ASP A 157 -17.82 -3.03 -3.25
CA ASP A 157 -18.77 -2.13 -2.60
C ASP A 157 -19.24 -1.11 -3.65
N LEU A 158 -20.52 -1.19 -4.03
CA LEU A 158 -21.10 -0.37 -5.08
C LEU A 158 -21.53 1.00 -4.55
N CYS A 159 -22.18 1.01 -3.39
CA CYS A 159 -22.57 2.24 -2.72
C CYS A 159 -22.66 2.07 -1.21
N CYS A 160 -22.54 3.21 -0.53
CA CYS A 160 -22.92 3.38 0.86
C CYS A 160 -23.58 4.75 0.95
N SER A 161 -24.89 4.75 1.16
CA SER A 161 -25.69 5.98 1.20
C SER A 161 -26.50 6.06 2.47
N PRO A 162 -26.72 7.27 3.01
CA PRO A 162 -27.74 7.46 4.04
C PRO A 162 -29.10 7.03 3.48
N PHE A 163 -29.91 6.49 4.35
CA PHE A 163 -31.21 5.92 4.07
C PHE A 163 -32.24 6.69 4.90
N GLU A 164 -33.02 7.53 4.22
CA GLU A 164 -33.98 8.42 4.87
C GLU A 164 -35.15 7.63 5.47
N GLU A 165 -35.78 8.15 6.52
CA GLU A 165 -36.81 7.40 7.26
C GLU A 165 -38.05 7.08 6.43
N ASP A 166 -38.40 7.97 5.50
CA ASP A 166 -39.51 7.80 4.57
C ASP A 166 -39.23 6.69 3.53
N ASP A 167 -37.97 6.32 3.35
CA ASP A 167 -37.52 5.24 2.46
C ASP A 167 -37.39 3.89 3.17
N LYS A 168 -37.67 3.79 4.48
CA LYS A 168 -37.55 2.52 5.25
C LYS A 168 -38.67 1.50 5.02
N THR A 169 -39.25 1.49 3.82
CA THR A 169 -40.22 0.47 3.40
C THR A 169 -39.52 -0.64 2.62
N ALA A 170 -40.11 -1.84 2.59
CA ALA A 170 -39.55 -2.95 1.82
C ALA A 170 -39.51 -2.62 0.31
N GLU A 171 -40.50 -1.87 -0.15
CA GLU A 171 -40.65 -1.40 -1.52
C GLU A 171 -39.55 -0.41 -1.91
N SER A 172 -39.26 0.58 -1.07
CA SER A 172 -38.19 1.55 -1.30
C SER A 172 -36.79 0.90 -1.32
N ILE A 173 -36.57 -0.13 -0.47
CA ILE A 173 -35.32 -0.93 -0.49
C ILE A 173 -35.20 -1.69 -1.82
N ALA A 174 -36.29 -2.34 -2.26
CA ALA A 174 -36.31 -3.06 -3.52
C ALA A 174 -36.05 -2.13 -4.72
N GLU A 175 -36.69 -0.96 -4.76
CA GLU A 175 -36.48 0.04 -5.81
C GLU A 175 -35.03 0.57 -5.82
N GLY A 176 -34.42 0.75 -4.65
CA GLY A 176 -33.01 1.11 -4.51
C GLY A 176 -32.07 0.06 -5.10
N LEU A 177 -32.37 -1.22 -4.90
CA LEU A 177 -31.61 -2.34 -5.48
C LEU A 177 -31.76 -2.41 -7.00
N GLU A 178 -32.98 -2.22 -7.53
CA GLU A 178 -33.22 -2.19 -8.98
C GLU A 178 -32.45 -1.05 -9.67
N LYS A 179 -32.36 0.13 -9.05
CA LYS A 179 -31.56 1.24 -9.59
C LYS A 179 -30.08 0.90 -9.72
N VAL A 180 -29.53 0.13 -8.77
CA VAL A 180 -28.13 -0.32 -8.80
C VAL A 180 -27.92 -1.44 -9.82
N GLN A 181 -28.91 -2.29 -10.07
CA GLN A 181 -28.85 -3.33 -11.09
C GLN A 181 -28.78 -2.77 -12.52
N HIS A 182 -29.26 -1.55 -12.74
CA HIS A 182 -29.25 -0.88 -14.04
C HIS A 182 -28.17 0.19 -14.22
N CYS A 183 -27.24 0.35 -13.26
CA CYS A 183 -26.10 1.27 -13.32
C CYS A 183 -24.83 0.59 -13.84
#